data_AF-A0A7Z8LBW5-F1
#
_entry.id   AF-A0A7Z8LBW5-F1
#
_cell.length_a   1.000
_cell.length_b   1.000
_cell.length_c   1.000
_cell.angle_alpha   90.00
_cell.angle_beta   90.00
_cell.angle_gamma   90.00
#
_symmetry.space_group_name_H-M   'P 1'
#
loop_
_entity.id
_entity.type
_entity.pdbx_description
1 polymer ?
#
loop_
_entity_poly.entity_id
_entity_poly.type
_entity_poly.pdbx_seq_one_letter_code
_entity_poly.pdbx_strand_id
1 'polypeptide(L)' 'MVDSSLTRFLAYLEQHCAGVDRSEFTTAEGQPDTAAARAYAEQLRDRFADSLGDLIDVEQRVNVVRVTSLAQAAPV' A
#
# COMPACT_ATOMS: atom_id res chain seq x y z
N MET A 1 21.31 0.19 -2.56
CA MET A 1 21.05 0.17 -1.10
C MET A 1 19.56 -0.03 -0.96
N VAL A 2 19.11 -1.12 -0.34
CA VAL A 2 17.68 -1.30 -0.08
C VAL A 2 17.24 -0.17 0.86
N ASP A 3 16.24 0.59 0.45
CA ASP A 3 15.75 1.72 1.24
C ASP A 3 15.24 1.19 2.58
N SER A 4 15.85 1.65 3.68
CA SER A 4 15.47 1.27 5.04
C SER A 4 13.99 1.55 5.36
N SER A 5 13.35 2.48 4.63
CA SER A 5 11.92 2.77 4.74
C SER A 5 11.06 1.67 4.12
N LEU A 6 11.46 1.14 2.96
CA LEU A 6 10.77 0.01 2.31
C LEU A 6 10.88 -1.26 3.17
N THR A 7 12.06 -1.59 3.68
CA THR A 7 12.23 -2.78 4.54
C THR A 7 11.36 -2.72 5.79
N ARG A 8 11.27 -1.55 6.43
CA ARG A 8 10.39 -1.36 7.59
C ARG A 8 8.92 -1.46 7.20
N PHE A 9 8.56 -0.93 6.04
CA PHE A 9 7.17 -0.99 5.56
C PHE A 9 6.75 -2.42 5.20
N LEU A 10 7.61 -3.19 4.53
CA LEU A 10 7.38 -4.62 4.29
C LEU A 10 7.25 -5.41 5.60
N ALA A 11 8.14 -5.17 6.56
CA ALA A 11 8.04 -5.80 7.88
C ALA A 11 6.73 -5.44 8.59
N TYR A 12 6.26 -4.19 8.45
CA TYR A 12 4.97 -3.77 8.96
C TYR A 12 3.82 -4.54 8.31
N LEU A 13 3.80 -4.62 6.97
CA LEU A 13 2.78 -5.34 6.22
C LEU A 13 2.69 -6.81 6.66
N GLU A 14 3.82 -7.50 6.77
CA GLU A 14 3.85 -8.91 7.18
C GLU A 14 3.42 -9.12 8.63
N GLN A 15 3.93 -8.31 9.56
CA GLN A 15 3.73 -8.54 11.00
C GLN A 15 2.37 -8.04 11.51
N HIS A 16 1.80 -7.02 10.88
CA HIS A 16 0.61 -6.34 11.40
C HIS A 16 -0.60 -6.44 10.47
N CYS A 17 -0.37 -6.67 9.17
CA CYS A 17 -1.43 -6.65 8.16
C CYS A 17 -1.57 -7.98 7.42
N ALA A 18 -0.86 -9.04 7.85
CA ALA A 18 -0.81 -10.34 7.17
C ALA A 18 -0.50 -10.21 5.66
N GLY A 19 0.43 -9.30 5.34
CA GLY A 19 0.88 -9.01 3.98
C GLY A 19 -0.01 -8.03 3.20
N VAL A 20 -1.17 -7.60 3.73
CA VAL A 20 -2.09 -6.69 3.02
C VAL A 20 -2.65 -5.61 3.93
N ASP A 21 -2.23 -4.36 3.74
CA ASP A 21 -2.84 -3.21 4.40
C ASP A 21 -4.01 -2.65 3.57
N ARG A 22 -5.09 -2.26 4.26
CA ARG A 22 -6.29 -1.67 3.65
C ARG A 22 -6.62 -0.37 4.36
N SER A 23 -6.44 0.74 3.65
CA SER A 23 -6.81 2.07 4.08
C SER A 23 -8.10 2.52 3.38
N GLU A 24 -9.09 2.99 4.14
CA GLU A 24 -10.35 3.53 3.63
C GLU A 24 -10.46 5.02 3.97
N PHE A 25 -10.87 5.81 2.98
CA PHE A 25 -10.91 7.26 3.07
C PHE A 25 -12.35 7.76 3.00
N THR A 26 -12.74 8.62 3.95
CA THR A 26 -14.06 9.22 3.99
C THR A 26 -13.96 10.70 4.32
N THR A 27 -14.92 11.49 3.83
CA THR A 27 -15.07 12.90 4.20
C THR A 27 -15.56 13.02 5.65
N ALA A 28 -15.59 14.25 6.19
CA ALA A 28 -16.14 14.50 7.52
C ALA A 28 -17.62 14.09 7.65
N GLU A 29 -18.35 14.08 6.53
CA GLU A 29 -19.75 13.67 6.41
C GLU A 29 -19.91 12.15 6.25
N GLY A 30 -18.81 11.38 6.27
CA GLY A 30 -18.81 9.93 6.11
C GLY A 30 -18.99 9.45 4.68
N GLN A 31 -18.86 10.34 3.68
CA GLN A 31 -18.97 9.96 2.27
C GLN A 31 -17.62 9.44 1.74
N PRO A 32 -17.61 8.52 0.75
CA PRO A 32 -16.37 8.05 0.13
C PRO A 32 -15.49 9.18 -0.40
N ASP A 33 -14.28 9.33 0.14
CA ASP A 33 -13.31 10.33 -0.33
C ASP A 33 -12.34 9.70 -1.33
N THR A 34 -12.74 9.73 -2.60
CA THR A 34 -11.94 9.17 -3.70
C THR A 34 -10.70 10.02 -3.99
N ALA A 35 -10.73 11.33 -3.69
CA ALA A 35 -9.61 12.23 -3.94
C ALA A 35 -8.48 11.98 -2.94
N ALA A 36 -8.81 11.84 -1.65
CA ALA A 36 -7.85 11.47 -0.62
C ALA A 36 -7.25 10.08 -0.86
N ALA A 37 -8.08 9.09 -1.21
CA ALA A 37 -7.59 7.77 -1.58
C ALA A 37 -6.62 7.80 -2.76
N ARG A 38 -6.94 8.61 -3.79
CA ARG A 38 -6.06 8.78 -4.96
C ARG A 38 -4.73 9.42 -4.57
N ALA A 39 -4.76 10.50 -3.80
CA ALA A 39 -3.54 11.19 -3.36
C ALA A 39 -2.64 10.27 -2.52
N TYR A 40 -3.24 9.47 -1.63
CA TYR A 40 -2.50 8.49 -0.84
C TYR A 40 -1.89 7.38 -1.70
N ALA A 41 -2.65 6.83 -2.66
CA ALA A 41 -2.14 5.81 -3.58
C ALA A 41 -0.98 6.36 -4.45
N GLU A 42 -1.10 7.59 -4.96
CA GLU A 42 -0.04 8.24 -5.73
C GLU A 42 1.20 8.50 -4.88
N GLN A 43 1.04 8.94 -3.63
CA GLN A 43 2.16 9.13 -2.70
C GLN A 43 2.90 7.81 -2.42
N LEU A 44 2.17 6.71 -2.20
CA LEU A 44 2.78 5.40 -1.99
C LEU A 44 3.52 4.90 -3.23
N ARG A 45 2.93 5.10 -4.42
CA ARG A 45 3.57 4.73 -5.69
C ARG A 45 4.84 5.52 -5.95
N ASP A 46 4.83 6.82 -5.69
CA ASP A 46 6.02 7.67 -5.84
C ASP A 46 7.11 7.27 -4.83
N ARG A 47 6.72 7.07 -3.56
CA ARG A 47 7.65 6.68 -2.49
C ARG A 47 8.36 5.35 -2.74
N PHE A 48 7.68 4.41 -3.38
CA PHE A 48 8.17 3.05 -3.60
C PHE A 48 8.28 2.69 -5.08
N ALA A 49 8.47 3.70 -5.95
CA ALA A 49 8.44 3.54 -7.40
C ALA A 49 9.37 2.42 -7.89
N ASP A 50 10.56 2.31 -7.30
CA ASP A 50 11.58 1.32 -7.65
C ASP A 50 11.25 -0.13 -7.19
N SER A 51 10.12 -0.34 -6.52
CA SER A 51 9.75 -1.63 -5.92
C SER A 51 8.30 -2.04 -6.20
N LEU A 52 7.56 -1.22 -6.95
CA LEU A 52 6.22 -1.54 -7.44
C LEU A 52 6.29 -2.72 -8.41
N GLY A 53 5.43 -3.71 -8.21
CA GLY A 53 5.33 -4.91 -9.03
C GLY A 53 6.32 -6.02 -8.67
N ASP A 54 7.42 -5.69 -8.00
CA ASP A 54 8.42 -6.67 -7.55
C ASP A 54 8.26 -7.06 -6.08
N LEU A 55 8.16 -6.06 -5.20
CA LEU A 55 8.11 -6.26 -3.74
C LEU A 55 6.81 -5.78 -3.13
N ILE A 56 6.16 -4.79 -3.75
CA ILE A 56 4.86 -4.30 -3.30
C ILE A 56 3.92 -4.06 -4.48
N ASP A 57 2.62 -4.14 -4.21
CA ASP A 57 1.57 -3.68 -5.10
C ASP A 57 0.68 -2.64 -4.41
N VAL A 58 0.19 -1.66 -5.16
CA VAL A 58 -0.67 -0.56 -4.66
C VAL A 58 -1.91 -0.44 -5.55
N GLU A 59 -3.01 -1.03 -5.07
CA GLU A 59 -4.32 -1.02 -5.73
C GLU A 59 -5.22 0.06 -5.11
N GLN A 60 -5.89 0.84 -5.95
CA GLN A 60 -6.96 1.74 -5.51
C GLN A 60 -8.30 1.26 -6.07
N ARG A 61 -9.31 1.15 -5.21
CA ARG A 61 -10.72 0.96 -5.59
C ARG A 61 -11.58 2.01 -4.90
N VAL A 62 -12.09 2.96 -5.68
CA VAL A 62 -12.90 4.09 -5.16
C VAL A 62 -12.14 4.82 -4.05
N ASN A 63 -12.63 4.75 -2.81
CA ASN A 63 -12.07 5.39 -1.64
C ASN A 63 -11.21 4.43 -0.79
N VAL A 64 -10.88 3.25 -1.31
CA VAL A 64 -10.08 2.24 -0.63
C VAL A 64 -8.75 2.08 -1.35
N VAL A 65 -7.66 2.11 -0.60
CA VAL A 65 -6.31 1.78 -1.06
C VAL A 65 -5.86 0.49 -0.38
N ARG A 66 -5.40 -0.46 -1.18
CA ARG A 66 -4.78 -1.69 -0.71
C ARG A 66 -3.31 -1.69 -1.08
N VAL A 67 -2.49 -2.04 -0.11
CA VAL A 67 -1.06 -2.25 -0.31
C VAL A 67 -0.75 -3.69 0.03
N THR A 68 -0.17 -4.41 -0.93
CA THR A 68 0.15 -5.82 -0.78
C THR A 68 1.66 -6.02 -0.83
N SER A 69 2.19 -6.72 0.15
CA SER A 69 3.55 -7.26 0.08
C SER A 69 3.57 -8.42 -0.92
N LEU A 70 4.47 -8.34 -1.89
CA LEU A 70 4.74 -9.42 -2.85
C LEU A 70 5.93 -10.28 -2.41
N ALA A 71 6.56 -9.92 -1.29
CA ALA A 71 7.78 -10.55 -0.78
C ALA A 71 7.57 -12.02 -0.34
N GLN A 72 6.34 -12.54 -0.38
CA GLN A 72 6.02 -13.95 -0.17
C GLN A 72 5.00 -14.46 -1.21
N ALA A 73 5.45 -14.63 -2.45
CA ALA A 73 4.77 -15.50 -3.42
C ALA A 73 5.77 -16.35 -4.21
N ALA A 74 6.70 -17.02 -3.51
CA ALA A 74 7.34 -18.20 -4.07
C ALA A 74 6.43 -19.40 -3.77
N PRO A 75 5.77 -20.00 -4.78
CA PRO A 75 5.07 -21.27 -4.57
C PRO A 75 6.10 -22.34 -4.22
N VAL A 76 5.83 -23.09 -3.15
CA VAL A 76 6.43 -24.40 -2.91
C VAL A 76 5.70 -25.42 -3.76
#